data_AF-A0A165U7X1-F1
#
_entry.id   AF-A0A165U7X1-F1
#
_cell.length_a   1.000
_cell.length_b   1.000
_cell.length_c   1.000
_cell.angle_alpha   90.00
_cell.angle_beta   90.00
_cell.angle_gamma   90.00
#
_symmetry.space_group_name_H-M   'P 1'
#
loop_
_entity.id
_entity.type
_entity.pdbx_description
1 polymer ?
#
loop_
_entity_poly.entity_id
_entity_poly.type
_entity_poly.pdbx_seq_one_letter_code
_entity_poly.pdbx_strand_id
1 'polypeptide(L)'
;MSKQLAPTRQNSITTSMAERYGMEPQAFEQTLRNTIMKPEKNKEPPSQEEFAAFLVVAHEYNLNPLTKEIYAFPAKGGGVAPIVSVDGWANLINSNPQFDGMEFQDELDDNGAVIAITCRMFRKDRTRAISATEYMEECKRGTDPWRQWPRRMLRHKAMIQAARYAFGFSGIYEADEVERAFDAPERKSSGLAQRLEARRASPLVGPQEGYNAAAETIEGEILAATDETQAEYIADAHQQQTEGGEAQRQTGKAPQYSDLGRSQEDNEEMEGTRQQEQGISDNPLSQGATAIWSQLDPEARKSLDEDSKAILKLLMEDLAKVSNPKAAKNALTGHQKSIRAIGEQSFSELCQAAVTVRCAQLDGGK
;
A
#
# COMPACT_ATOMS: atom_id res chain seq x y z
N MET A 1 0.89 -45.86 -28.91
CA MET A 1 0.65 -44.50 -29.43
C MET A 1 0.78 -43.52 -28.27
N SER A 2 1.95 -42.92 -28.10
CA SER A 2 2.16 -41.90 -27.07
C SER A 2 1.43 -40.62 -27.49
N LYS A 3 0.42 -40.20 -26.73
CA LYS A 3 -0.20 -38.89 -26.87
C LYS A 3 0.84 -37.84 -26.46
N GLN A 4 1.40 -37.17 -27.45
CA GLN A 4 2.23 -35.99 -27.25
C GLN A 4 1.30 -34.88 -26.75
N LEU A 5 1.44 -34.48 -25.47
CA LEU A 5 0.77 -33.28 -24.97
C LEU A 5 1.31 -32.09 -25.76
N ALA A 6 0.43 -31.39 -26.47
CA ALA A 6 0.77 -30.13 -27.11
C ALA A 6 1.20 -29.12 -26.04
N PRO A 7 2.28 -28.34 -26.25
CA PRO A 7 2.67 -27.31 -25.30
C PRO A 7 1.55 -26.28 -25.18
N THR A 8 1.11 -26.02 -23.95
CA THR A 8 0.15 -24.96 -23.62
C THR A 8 0.73 -23.64 -24.13
N ARG A 9 0.11 -23.02 -25.14
CA ARG A 9 0.52 -21.68 -25.60
C ARG A 9 0.24 -20.72 -24.45
N GLN A 10 1.31 -20.19 -23.86
CA GLN A 10 1.26 -19.05 -22.95
C GLN A 10 0.84 -17.84 -23.80
N ASN A 11 -0.42 -17.41 -23.69
CA ASN A 11 -0.90 -16.25 -24.43
C ASN A 11 -0.24 -14.99 -23.85
N SER A 12 0.50 -14.26 -24.69
CA SER A 12 1.09 -12.97 -24.31
C SER A 12 -0.02 -11.97 -23.99
N ILE A 13 0.19 -11.13 -22.96
CA ILE A 13 -0.71 -10.02 -22.61
C ILE A 13 -0.96 -9.10 -23.81
N THR A 14 0.06 -8.89 -24.65
CA THR A 14 -0.05 -8.14 -25.91
C THR A 14 -1.03 -8.80 -26.87
N THR A 15 -0.99 -10.14 -26.99
CA THR A 15 -1.93 -10.89 -27.85
C THR A 15 -3.36 -10.78 -27.32
N SER A 16 -3.57 -11.00 -26.02
CA SER A 16 -4.89 -10.87 -25.38
C SER A 16 -5.50 -9.48 -25.60
N MET A 17 -4.71 -8.43 -25.34
CA MET A 17 -5.15 -7.05 -25.53
C MET A 17 -5.38 -6.72 -27.01
N ALA A 18 -4.51 -7.17 -27.92
CA ALA A 18 -4.69 -6.93 -29.34
C ALA A 18 -5.96 -7.61 -29.88
N GLU A 19 -6.24 -8.86 -29.46
CA GLU A 19 -7.47 -9.59 -29.80
C GLU A 19 -8.72 -8.84 -29.34
N ARG A 20 -8.71 -8.29 -28.11
CA ARG A 20 -9.82 -7.48 -27.57
C ARG A 20 -10.17 -6.29 -28.46
N TYR A 21 -9.18 -5.68 -29.11
CA TYR A 21 -9.37 -4.54 -30.01
C TYR A 21 -9.41 -4.92 -31.50
N GLY A 22 -9.39 -6.22 -31.83
CA GLY A 22 -9.41 -6.70 -33.21
C GLY A 22 -8.18 -6.30 -34.02
N MET A 23 -7.02 -6.19 -33.37
CA MET A 23 -5.76 -5.78 -33.99
C MET A 23 -4.77 -6.95 -34.05
N GLU A 24 -3.88 -6.92 -35.05
CA GLU A 24 -2.71 -7.80 -35.08
C GLU A 24 -1.73 -7.37 -33.95
N PRO A 25 -1.13 -8.31 -33.18
CA PRO A 25 -0.32 -7.97 -32.00
C PRO A 25 0.83 -7.01 -32.25
N GLN A 26 1.59 -7.16 -33.34
CA GLN A 26 2.70 -6.28 -33.65
C GLN A 26 2.23 -4.87 -34.02
N ALA A 27 1.15 -4.77 -34.81
CA ALA A 27 0.51 -3.50 -35.15
C ALA A 27 -0.07 -2.80 -33.92
N PHE A 28 -0.67 -3.55 -32.99
CA PHE A 28 -1.18 -3.02 -31.72
C PHE A 28 -0.04 -2.43 -30.88
N GLU A 29 1.03 -3.20 -30.65
CA GLU A 29 2.20 -2.73 -29.90
C GLU A 29 2.82 -1.47 -30.52
N GLN A 30 3.04 -1.49 -31.84
CA GLN A 30 3.63 -0.35 -32.54
C GLN A 30 2.74 0.90 -32.44
N THR A 31 1.42 0.74 -32.49
CA THR A 31 0.45 1.83 -32.35
C THR A 31 0.55 2.46 -30.96
N LEU A 32 0.55 1.65 -29.90
CA LEU A 32 0.62 2.17 -28.53
C LEU A 32 1.95 2.87 -28.25
N ARG A 33 3.07 2.27 -28.65
CA ARG A 33 4.40 2.89 -28.53
C ARG A 33 4.46 4.25 -29.21
N ASN A 34 3.87 4.36 -30.39
CA ASN A 34 3.88 5.59 -31.18
C ASN A 34 2.84 6.63 -30.76
N THR A 35 1.86 6.30 -29.91
CA THR A 35 0.75 7.23 -29.59
C THR A 35 0.75 7.66 -28.13
N ILE A 36 1.04 6.74 -27.21
CA ILE A 36 0.91 6.95 -25.77
C ILE A 36 2.18 6.63 -24.97
N MET A 37 3.23 6.07 -25.59
CA MET A 37 4.53 5.79 -24.93
C MET A 37 5.71 6.38 -25.71
N LYS A 38 5.55 7.58 -26.26
CA LYS A 38 6.64 8.22 -27.01
C LYS A 38 7.82 8.50 -26.08
N PRO A 39 9.06 8.17 -26.49
CA PRO A 39 10.24 8.57 -25.72
C PRO A 39 10.31 10.09 -25.61
N GLU A 40 10.76 10.58 -24.47
CA GLU A 40 11.22 11.97 -24.36
C GLU A 40 12.43 12.20 -25.26
N LYS A 41 12.63 13.46 -25.66
CA LYS A 41 13.80 13.83 -26.47
C LYS A 41 15.08 13.38 -25.74
N ASN A 42 15.90 12.59 -26.45
CA ASN A 42 17.18 12.06 -25.98
C ASN A 42 17.08 11.00 -24.85
N LYS A 43 15.94 10.33 -24.69
CA LYS A 43 15.82 9.13 -23.84
C LYS A 43 15.55 7.89 -24.70
N GLU A 44 16.01 6.74 -24.22
CA GLU A 44 15.69 5.44 -24.80
C GLU A 44 14.16 5.21 -24.80
N PRO A 45 13.61 4.50 -25.79
CA PRO A 45 12.21 4.10 -25.77
C PRO A 45 11.94 3.14 -24.61
N PRO A 46 10.70 3.08 -24.10
CA PRO A 46 10.34 2.13 -23.07
C PRO A 46 10.68 0.69 -23.43
N SER A 47 11.21 -0.06 -22.46
CA SER A 47 11.62 -1.45 -22.66
C SER A 47 10.43 -2.37 -22.96
N GLN A 48 10.69 -3.64 -23.30
CA GLN A 48 9.62 -4.61 -23.51
C GLN A 48 8.89 -4.93 -22.19
N GLU A 49 9.64 -4.98 -21.08
CA GLU A 49 9.12 -5.21 -19.73
C GLU A 49 8.25 -4.04 -19.26
N GLU A 50 8.67 -2.80 -19.52
CA GLU A 50 7.89 -1.59 -19.19
C GLU A 50 6.58 -1.54 -20.00
N PHE A 51 6.63 -1.92 -21.28
CA PHE A 51 5.44 -2.04 -22.13
C PHE A 51 4.48 -3.11 -21.60
N ALA A 52 5.01 -4.28 -21.24
CA ALA A 52 4.21 -5.37 -20.68
C ALA A 52 3.57 -4.98 -19.33
N ALA A 53 4.34 -4.36 -18.43
CA ALA A 53 3.84 -3.88 -17.13
C ALA A 53 2.69 -2.88 -17.29
N PHE A 54 2.81 -1.93 -18.23
CA PHE A 54 1.71 -1.02 -18.57
C PHE A 54 0.47 -1.77 -19.08
N LEU A 55 0.65 -2.75 -19.97
CA LEU A 55 -0.48 -3.52 -20.51
C LEU A 55 -1.18 -4.36 -19.44
N VAL A 56 -0.44 -4.88 -18.46
CA VAL A 56 -1.03 -5.60 -17.33
C VAL A 56 -1.96 -4.68 -16.54
N VAL A 57 -1.56 -3.44 -16.23
CA VAL A 57 -2.42 -2.48 -15.53
C VAL A 57 -3.64 -2.10 -16.37
N ALA A 58 -3.45 -1.85 -17.67
CA ALA A 58 -4.56 -1.55 -18.57
C ALA A 58 -5.56 -2.72 -18.65
N HIS A 59 -5.07 -3.96 -18.67
CA HIS A 59 -5.88 -5.17 -18.71
C HIS A 59 -6.64 -5.38 -17.39
N GLU A 60 -5.95 -5.29 -16.24
CA GLU A 60 -6.53 -5.49 -14.91
C GLU A 60 -7.72 -4.56 -14.67
N TYR A 61 -7.55 -3.28 -14.99
CA TYR A 61 -8.59 -2.27 -14.84
C TYR A 61 -9.53 -2.16 -16.04
N ASN A 62 -9.38 -3.04 -17.02
CA ASN A 62 -10.20 -3.07 -18.23
C ASN A 62 -10.18 -1.74 -19.03
N LEU A 63 -9.13 -0.93 -18.87
CA LEU A 63 -8.97 0.41 -19.45
C LEU A 63 -8.49 0.35 -20.90
N ASN A 64 -8.95 1.32 -21.70
CA ASN A 64 -8.59 1.38 -23.11
C ASN A 64 -7.41 2.34 -23.40
N PRO A 65 -6.23 1.81 -23.78
CA PRO A 65 -5.08 2.66 -24.10
C PRO A 65 -5.21 3.39 -25.45
N LEU A 66 -6.04 2.89 -26.38
CA LEU A 66 -6.24 3.52 -27.70
C LEU A 66 -7.07 4.81 -27.59
N THR A 67 -8.01 4.87 -26.65
CA THR A 67 -8.80 6.08 -26.34
C THR A 67 -8.16 6.96 -25.27
N LYS A 68 -6.97 6.59 -24.77
CA LYS A 68 -6.24 7.27 -23.69
C LYS A 68 -7.01 7.32 -22.37
N GLU A 69 -7.81 6.30 -22.08
CA GLU A 69 -8.27 6.07 -20.70
C GLU A 69 -7.09 5.78 -19.76
N ILE A 70 -6.02 5.20 -20.31
CA ILE A 70 -4.72 5.01 -19.66
C ILE A 70 -3.59 5.33 -20.65
N TYR A 71 -2.52 5.98 -20.18
CA TYR A 71 -1.35 6.33 -20.98
C TYR A 71 -0.06 6.27 -20.16
N ALA A 72 1.09 6.17 -20.84
CA ALA A 72 2.39 6.07 -20.18
C ALA A 72 2.97 7.46 -19.91
N PHE A 73 3.51 7.65 -18.71
CA PHE A 73 4.30 8.82 -18.37
C PHE A 73 5.74 8.40 -18.01
N PRO A 74 6.77 9.08 -18.52
CA PRO A 74 8.16 8.76 -18.19
C PRO A 74 8.46 9.02 -16.71
N ALA A 75 8.96 8.02 -15.97
CA ALA A 75 9.33 8.20 -14.57
C ALA A 75 10.70 8.89 -14.41
N LYS A 76 10.86 9.71 -13.37
CA LYS A 76 12.18 10.23 -12.93
C LYS A 76 13.04 9.05 -12.47
N GLY A 77 14.14 8.80 -13.19
CA GLY A 77 15.03 7.64 -12.97
C GLY A 77 14.97 6.57 -14.07
N GLY A 78 14.10 6.72 -15.05
CA GLY A 78 13.80 5.67 -16.04
C GLY A 78 12.56 4.88 -15.64
N GLY A 79 11.95 4.15 -16.57
CA GLY A 79 10.65 3.52 -16.35
C GLY A 79 9.47 4.26 -16.97
N VAL A 80 8.35 3.56 -17.00
CA VAL A 80 7.03 4.06 -17.40
C VAL A 80 6.07 3.94 -16.22
N ALA A 81 5.44 5.05 -15.84
CA ALA A 81 4.32 5.08 -14.92
C ALA A 81 2.99 5.07 -15.69
N PRO A 82 2.09 4.10 -15.45
CA PRO A 82 0.75 4.12 -16.03
C PRO A 82 -0.11 5.22 -15.37
N ILE A 83 -0.62 6.14 -16.19
CA ILE A 83 -1.51 7.22 -15.76
C ILE A 83 -2.90 6.98 -16.31
N VAL A 84 -3.90 7.03 -15.43
CA VAL A 84 -5.31 6.96 -15.81
C VAL A 84 -5.82 8.38 -16.00
N SER A 85 -6.42 8.64 -17.16
CA SER A 85 -7.01 9.94 -17.47
C SER A 85 -8.34 10.12 -16.74
N VAL A 86 -8.88 11.35 -16.76
CA VAL A 86 -10.21 11.62 -16.20
C VAL A 86 -11.28 10.73 -16.85
N ASP A 87 -11.17 10.48 -18.16
CA ASP A 87 -12.10 9.60 -18.87
C ASP A 87 -11.93 8.13 -18.44
N GLY A 88 -10.71 7.68 -18.15
CA GLY A 88 -10.45 6.36 -17.58
C GLY A 88 -11.08 6.21 -16.20
N TRP A 89 -10.92 7.19 -15.32
CA TRP A 89 -11.58 7.22 -14.01
C TRP A 89 -13.11 7.23 -14.13
N ALA A 90 -13.65 8.02 -15.05
CA ALA A 90 -15.09 8.04 -15.32
C ALA A 90 -15.58 6.67 -15.81
N ASN A 91 -14.82 5.97 -16.66
CA ASN A 91 -15.14 4.61 -17.09
C ASN A 91 -15.14 3.63 -15.92
N LEU A 92 -14.10 3.65 -15.08
CA LEU A 92 -14.00 2.78 -13.89
C LEU A 92 -15.18 2.96 -12.93
N ILE A 93 -15.58 4.21 -12.69
CA ILE A 93 -16.70 4.52 -11.81
C ILE A 93 -18.02 4.05 -12.43
N ASN A 94 -18.30 4.42 -13.68
CA ASN A 94 -19.59 4.14 -14.32
C ASN A 94 -19.77 2.65 -14.66
N SER A 95 -18.68 1.91 -14.90
CA SER A 95 -18.72 0.47 -15.16
C SER A 95 -18.81 -0.37 -13.88
N ASN A 96 -18.60 0.23 -12.70
CA ASN A 96 -18.69 -0.48 -11.44
C ASN A 96 -20.15 -0.84 -11.13
N PRO A 97 -20.50 -2.15 -10.95
CA PRO A 97 -21.88 -2.55 -10.71
C PRO A 97 -22.52 -1.93 -9.46
N GLN A 98 -21.71 -1.57 -8.47
CA GLN A 98 -22.16 -0.99 -7.20
C GLN A 98 -22.29 0.52 -7.23
N PHE A 99 -21.87 1.21 -8.29
CA PHE A 99 -22.03 2.66 -8.40
C PHE A 99 -23.51 3.05 -8.46
N ASP A 100 -23.89 4.02 -7.61
CA ASP A 100 -25.27 4.53 -7.49
C ASP A 100 -25.33 6.06 -7.61
N GLY A 101 -24.43 6.63 -8.39
CA GLY A 101 -24.33 8.07 -8.59
C GLY A 101 -23.33 8.76 -7.66
N MET A 102 -23.12 10.05 -7.94
CA MET A 102 -22.26 10.90 -7.14
C MET A 102 -22.78 12.34 -7.15
N GLU A 103 -22.47 13.08 -6.10
CA GLU A 103 -22.78 14.50 -5.95
C GLU A 103 -21.51 15.31 -5.68
N PHE A 104 -21.53 16.58 -6.06
CA PHE A 104 -20.46 17.53 -5.76
C PHE A 104 -21.00 18.69 -4.95
N GLN A 105 -20.26 19.05 -3.91
CA GLN A 105 -20.52 20.22 -3.08
C GLN A 105 -19.30 21.13 -3.14
N ASP A 106 -19.47 22.31 -3.76
CA ASP A 106 -18.45 23.35 -3.78
C ASP A 106 -18.50 24.13 -2.44
N GLU A 107 -17.35 24.40 -1.84
CA GLU A 107 -17.20 25.31 -0.69
C GLU A 107 -16.58 26.62 -1.18
N LEU A 108 -17.16 27.75 -0.78
CA LEU A 108 -16.80 29.09 -1.24
C LEU A 108 -16.20 29.93 -0.10
N ASP A 109 -15.24 30.79 -0.41
CA ASP A 109 -14.81 31.86 0.50
C ASP A 109 -15.80 33.04 0.51
N ASP A 110 -15.51 34.04 1.37
CA ASP A 110 -16.30 35.27 1.49
C ASP A 110 -16.41 36.07 0.18
N ASN A 111 -15.51 35.83 -0.79
CA ASN A 111 -15.50 36.48 -2.10
C ASN A 111 -16.20 35.63 -3.19
N GLY A 112 -16.75 34.46 -2.83
CA GLY A 112 -17.41 33.54 -3.75
C GLY A 112 -16.46 32.68 -4.58
N ALA A 113 -15.17 32.63 -4.25
CA ALA A 113 -14.21 31.74 -4.90
C ALA A 113 -14.26 30.34 -4.29
N VAL A 114 -14.16 29.30 -5.13
CA VAL A 114 -14.13 27.91 -4.65
C VAL A 114 -12.80 27.63 -3.94
N ILE A 115 -12.89 27.24 -2.67
CA ILE A 115 -11.76 26.88 -1.82
C ILE A 115 -11.65 25.37 -1.59
N ALA A 116 -12.75 24.63 -1.68
CA ALA A 116 -12.75 23.17 -1.62
C ALA A 116 -13.89 22.59 -2.45
N ILE A 117 -13.77 21.34 -2.87
CA ILE A 117 -14.86 20.56 -3.46
C ILE A 117 -14.92 19.20 -2.78
N THR A 118 -16.11 18.86 -2.29
CA THR A 118 -16.41 17.52 -1.76
C THR A 118 -17.15 16.72 -2.81
N CYS A 119 -16.63 15.55 -3.17
CA CYS A 119 -17.36 14.54 -3.94
C CYS A 119 -17.95 13.51 -2.96
N ARG A 120 -19.25 13.24 -3.10
CA ARG A 120 -19.96 12.18 -2.36
C ARG A 120 -20.36 11.10 -3.34
N MET A 121 -19.82 9.90 -3.16
CA MET A 121 -20.06 8.76 -4.03
C MET A 121 -20.97 7.77 -3.34
N PHE A 122 -22.05 7.40 -4.02
CA PHE A 122 -23.06 6.48 -3.51
C PHE A 122 -22.85 5.09 -4.05
N ARG A 123 -23.07 4.10 -3.19
CA ARG A 123 -23.04 2.69 -3.55
C ARG A 123 -24.36 2.04 -3.20
N LYS A 124 -24.82 1.15 -4.06
CA LYS A 124 -26.09 0.42 -3.89
C LYS A 124 -26.11 -0.45 -2.63
N ASP A 125 -24.93 -0.90 -2.21
CA ASP A 125 -24.76 -1.82 -1.10
C ASP A 125 -24.55 -1.13 0.25
N ARG A 126 -24.59 0.21 0.32
CA ARG A 126 -24.38 0.99 1.55
C ARG A 126 -25.45 2.08 1.70
N THR A 127 -25.70 2.50 2.94
CA THR A 127 -26.68 3.55 3.25
C THR A 127 -26.07 4.95 3.38
N ARG A 128 -24.75 5.04 3.46
CA ARG A 128 -24.00 6.30 3.55
C ARG A 128 -23.05 6.43 2.38
N ALA A 129 -22.94 7.65 1.85
CA ALA A 129 -21.96 7.96 0.82
C ALA A 129 -20.53 7.89 1.37
N ILE A 130 -19.59 7.51 0.49
CA ILE A 130 -18.16 7.70 0.70
C ILE A 130 -17.82 9.09 0.16
N SER A 131 -17.16 9.91 0.95
CA SER A 131 -16.84 11.28 0.56
C SER A 131 -15.34 11.56 0.59
N ALA A 132 -14.87 12.36 -0.37
CA ALA A 132 -13.54 12.93 -0.37
C ALA A 132 -13.64 14.44 -0.63
N THR A 133 -12.92 15.22 0.17
CA THR A 133 -12.83 16.68 0.06
C THR A 133 -11.44 17.06 -0.37
N GLU A 134 -11.34 17.82 -1.46
CA GLU A 134 -10.07 18.32 -1.97
C GLU A 134 -10.02 19.84 -1.85
N TYR A 135 -8.91 20.36 -1.32
CA TYR A 135 -8.70 21.77 -1.05
C TYR A 135 -7.93 22.44 -2.18
N MET A 136 -8.45 23.56 -2.70
CA MET A 136 -7.84 24.33 -3.78
C MET A 136 -6.39 24.70 -3.47
N GLU A 137 -6.11 25.09 -2.22
CA GLU A 137 -4.78 25.49 -1.76
C GLU A 137 -3.74 24.36 -1.90
N GLU A 138 -4.12 23.11 -1.60
CA GLU A 138 -3.24 21.94 -1.66
C GLU A 138 -3.09 21.38 -3.08
N CYS A 139 -4.16 21.45 -3.86
CA CYS A 139 -4.24 20.81 -5.16
C CYS A 139 -3.74 21.69 -6.31
N LYS A 140 -3.93 23.01 -6.22
CA LYS A 140 -3.66 23.91 -7.34
C LYS A 140 -2.20 23.87 -7.78
N ARG A 141 -1.98 23.85 -9.09
CA ARG A 141 -0.66 23.84 -9.71
C ARG A 141 -0.46 25.04 -10.64
N GLY A 142 0.80 25.30 -10.95
CA GLY A 142 1.21 26.33 -11.88
C GLY A 142 1.07 25.94 -13.36
N THR A 143 0.37 24.85 -13.71
CA THR A 143 0.23 24.35 -15.08
C THR A 143 -0.92 25.04 -15.83
N ASP A 144 -0.89 24.99 -17.17
CA ASP A 144 -1.89 25.67 -18.00
C ASP A 144 -3.34 25.22 -17.73
N PRO A 145 -3.65 23.91 -17.56
CA PRO A 145 -5.01 23.48 -17.22
C PRO A 145 -5.51 24.04 -15.88
N TRP A 146 -4.64 24.09 -14.86
CA TRP A 146 -4.98 24.65 -13.56
C TRP A 146 -5.15 26.17 -13.59
N ARG A 147 -4.41 26.89 -14.46
CA ARG A 147 -4.58 28.33 -14.68
C ARG A 147 -5.90 28.65 -15.39
N GLN A 148 -6.29 27.84 -16.37
CA GLN A 148 -7.49 28.09 -17.18
C GLN A 148 -8.78 27.59 -16.51
N TRP A 149 -8.75 26.41 -15.86
CA TRP A 149 -9.95 25.74 -15.33
C TRP A 149 -9.75 25.15 -13.92
N PRO A 150 -9.34 25.94 -12.90
CA PRO A 150 -9.00 25.44 -11.57
C PRO A 150 -10.15 24.69 -10.89
N ARG A 151 -11.39 25.18 -11.03
CA ARG A 151 -12.59 24.54 -10.47
C ARG A 151 -12.86 23.16 -11.08
N ARG A 152 -12.63 23.02 -12.40
CA ARG A 152 -12.81 21.74 -13.10
C ARG A 152 -11.75 20.74 -12.67
N MET A 153 -10.50 21.18 -12.57
CA MET A 153 -9.40 20.33 -12.10
C MET A 153 -9.64 19.84 -10.67
N LEU A 154 -10.03 20.74 -9.75
CA LEU A 154 -10.33 20.37 -8.37
C LEU A 154 -11.49 19.36 -8.28
N ARG A 155 -12.53 19.53 -9.10
CA ARG A 155 -13.66 18.58 -9.16
C ARG A 155 -13.22 17.20 -9.61
N HIS A 156 -12.33 17.11 -10.59
CA HIS A 156 -11.77 15.82 -11.02
C HIS A 156 -10.97 15.16 -9.90
N LYS A 157 -10.16 15.92 -9.13
CA LYS A 157 -9.46 15.36 -7.97
C LYS A 157 -10.42 14.75 -6.95
N ALA A 158 -11.44 15.51 -6.57
CA ALA A 158 -12.42 15.06 -5.58
C ALA A 158 -13.14 13.79 -6.05
N MET A 159 -13.51 13.73 -7.34
CA MET A 159 -14.10 12.53 -7.96
C MET A 159 -13.17 11.33 -7.85
N ILE A 160 -11.89 11.51 -8.22
CA ILE A 160 -10.90 10.43 -8.25
C ILE A 160 -10.62 9.89 -6.84
N GLN A 161 -10.40 10.76 -5.85
CA GLN A 161 -10.17 10.33 -4.47
C GLN A 161 -11.41 9.64 -3.87
N ALA A 162 -12.61 10.17 -4.11
CA ALA A 162 -13.84 9.52 -3.67
C ALA A 162 -14.01 8.14 -4.33
N ALA A 163 -13.67 7.99 -5.62
CA ALA A 163 -13.70 6.71 -6.33
C ALA A 163 -12.73 5.68 -5.76
N ARG A 164 -11.51 6.09 -5.42
CA ARG A 164 -10.51 5.22 -4.78
C ARG A 164 -11.06 4.61 -3.50
N TYR A 165 -11.60 5.43 -2.61
CA TYR A 165 -12.17 4.95 -1.35
C TYR A 165 -13.45 4.14 -1.55
N ALA A 166 -14.32 4.57 -2.47
CA ALA A 166 -15.59 3.89 -2.70
C ALA A 166 -15.40 2.50 -3.31
N PHE A 167 -14.44 2.31 -4.21
CA PHE A 167 -14.31 1.08 -5.00
C PHE A 167 -13.00 0.31 -4.79
N GLY A 168 -12.08 0.83 -3.98
CA GLY A 168 -10.83 0.15 -3.65
C GLY A 168 -9.81 0.14 -4.79
N PHE A 169 -9.84 1.13 -5.68
CA PHE A 169 -8.89 1.22 -6.80
C PHE A 169 -7.47 1.56 -6.30
N SER A 170 -6.50 0.69 -6.59
CA SER A 170 -5.10 0.81 -6.13
C SER A 170 -4.10 0.60 -7.29
N GLY A 171 -2.85 1.03 -7.14
CA GLY A 171 -1.81 0.82 -8.18
C GLY A 171 -2.00 1.60 -9.50
N ILE A 172 -3.03 2.45 -9.59
CA ILE A 172 -3.24 3.42 -10.68
C ILE A 172 -3.11 4.84 -10.15
N TYR A 173 -2.61 5.74 -10.99
CA TYR A 173 -2.36 7.14 -10.63
C TYR A 173 -3.05 8.10 -11.60
N GLU A 174 -3.43 9.27 -11.10
CA GLU A 174 -3.76 10.40 -11.98
C GLU A 174 -2.52 11.25 -12.30
N ALA A 175 -2.60 12.07 -13.35
CA ALA A 175 -1.46 12.85 -13.85
C ALA A 175 -0.78 13.70 -12.76
N ASP A 176 -1.58 14.47 -12.01
CA ASP A 176 -1.09 15.38 -10.97
C ASP A 176 -0.44 14.66 -9.77
N GLU A 177 -0.80 13.40 -9.48
CA GLU A 177 -0.16 12.61 -8.42
C GLU A 177 1.27 12.24 -8.80
N VAL A 178 1.46 11.84 -10.07
CA VAL A 178 2.77 11.48 -10.59
C VAL A 178 3.65 12.71 -10.77
N GLU A 179 3.10 13.83 -11.24
CA GLU A 179 3.81 15.12 -11.27
C GLU A 179 4.24 15.58 -9.87
N ARG A 180 3.40 15.40 -8.84
CA ARG A 180 3.79 15.66 -7.44
C ARG A 180 4.92 14.76 -6.96
N ALA A 181 4.86 13.47 -7.27
CA ALA A 181 5.93 12.53 -6.92
C ALA A 181 7.27 12.95 -7.55
N PHE A 182 7.22 13.63 -8.70
CA PHE A 182 8.39 14.21 -9.33
C PHE A 182 8.86 15.52 -8.67
N ASP A 183 7.97 16.36 -8.17
CA ASP A 183 8.34 17.65 -7.56
C ASP A 183 8.74 17.55 -6.07
N ALA A 184 8.46 16.41 -5.42
CA ALA A 184 8.97 16.15 -4.09
C ALA A 184 10.51 16.05 -4.13
N PRO A 185 11.24 16.66 -3.16
CA PRO A 185 12.69 16.45 -3.04
C PRO A 185 12.93 14.95 -2.93
N GLU A 186 13.92 14.42 -3.67
CA GLU A 186 14.25 12.99 -3.70
C GLU A 186 14.20 12.44 -2.28
N ARG A 187 13.10 11.75 -1.95
CA ARG A 187 13.14 10.80 -0.85
C ARG A 187 14.14 9.78 -1.36
N LYS A 188 15.32 9.70 -0.71
CA LYS A 188 16.30 8.64 -0.95
C LYS A 188 15.49 7.37 -1.08
N SER A 189 15.43 6.86 -2.31
CA SER A 189 14.49 5.83 -2.68
C SER A 189 14.60 4.70 -1.67
N SER A 190 13.46 4.24 -1.19
CA SER A 190 13.40 2.95 -0.51
C SER A 190 14.14 1.95 -1.40
N GLY A 191 14.82 0.98 -0.78
CA GLY A 191 15.83 0.13 -1.44
C GLY A 191 15.40 -0.60 -2.71
N LEU A 192 14.13 -0.51 -3.11
CA LEU A 192 13.55 -0.94 -4.38
C LEU A 192 14.24 -0.31 -5.61
N ALA A 193 14.39 1.01 -5.69
CA ALA A 193 15.04 1.63 -6.87
C ALA A 193 16.52 1.24 -6.96
N GLN A 194 17.22 1.18 -5.82
CA GLN A 194 18.59 0.65 -5.75
C GLN A 194 18.66 -0.85 -6.10
N ARG A 195 17.65 -1.65 -5.76
CA ARG A 195 17.57 -3.09 -6.09
C ARG A 195 17.24 -3.33 -7.57
N LEU A 196 16.41 -2.48 -8.19
CA LEU A 196 16.12 -2.49 -9.62
C LEU A 196 17.36 -2.07 -10.44
N GLU A 197 18.07 -1.02 -10.03
CA GLU A 197 19.35 -0.62 -10.65
C GLU A 197 20.40 -1.73 -10.52
N ALA A 198 20.49 -2.39 -9.36
CA ALA A 198 21.41 -3.50 -9.12
C ALA A 198 21.03 -4.78 -9.91
N ARG A 199 19.73 -5.01 -10.17
CA ARG A 199 19.26 -6.12 -11.03
C ARG A 199 19.43 -5.84 -12.51
N ARG A 200 19.37 -4.57 -12.95
CA ARG A 200 19.75 -4.11 -14.30
C ARG A 200 21.17 -4.52 -14.68
N ALA A 201 22.06 -4.64 -13.69
CA ALA A 201 23.44 -5.07 -13.86
C ALA A 201 23.64 -6.61 -13.83
N SER A 202 22.59 -7.39 -13.60
CA SER A 202 22.66 -8.86 -13.58
C SER A 202 21.96 -9.45 -14.82
N PRO A 203 22.65 -10.25 -15.65
CA PRO A 203 22.02 -10.86 -16.82
C PRO A 203 21.04 -11.95 -16.35
N LEU A 204 19.73 -11.71 -16.53
CA LEU A 204 18.72 -12.75 -16.36
C LEU A 204 18.76 -13.71 -17.56
N VAL A 205 18.79 -15.01 -17.27
CA VAL A 205 18.81 -16.06 -18.28
C VAL A 205 17.37 -16.31 -18.75
N GLY A 206 16.98 -15.57 -19.77
CA GLY A 206 15.83 -15.88 -20.61
C GLY A 206 14.49 -15.27 -20.19
N PRO A 207 13.53 -15.15 -21.14
CA PRO A 207 12.32 -14.34 -20.96
C PRO A 207 11.37 -14.87 -19.88
N GLN A 208 11.29 -16.20 -19.72
CA GLN A 208 10.22 -16.86 -18.96
C GLN A 208 10.41 -16.78 -17.43
N GLU A 209 11.65 -16.76 -16.95
CA GLU A 209 11.96 -16.55 -15.52
C GLU A 209 11.77 -15.09 -15.12
N GLY A 210 11.97 -14.14 -16.05
CA GLY A 210 11.69 -12.72 -15.83
C GLY A 210 10.20 -12.44 -15.61
N TYR A 211 9.32 -13.08 -16.38
CA TYR A 211 7.87 -12.93 -16.24
C TYR A 211 7.33 -13.48 -14.91
N ASN A 212 7.72 -14.70 -14.54
CA ASN A 212 7.25 -15.31 -13.28
C ASN A 212 7.76 -14.53 -12.06
N ALA A 213 9.03 -14.09 -12.09
CA ALA A 213 9.58 -13.27 -11.01
C ALA A 213 8.92 -11.89 -10.90
N ALA A 214 8.53 -11.28 -12.02
CA ALA A 214 7.79 -10.01 -12.01
C ALA A 214 6.37 -10.18 -11.48
N ALA A 215 5.66 -11.23 -11.87
CA ALA A 215 4.30 -11.53 -11.40
C ALA A 215 4.26 -11.80 -9.89
N GLU A 216 5.17 -12.64 -9.37
CA GLU A 216 5.28 -12.91 -7.93
C GLU A 216 5.66 -11.65 -7.13
N THR A 217 6.46 -10.76 -7.72
CA THR A 217 6.85 -9.49 -7.07
C THR A 217 5.66 -8.52 -7.00
N ILE A 218 4.88 -8.41 -8.08
CA ILE A 218 3.69 -7.54 -8.13
C ILE A 218 2.62 -8.06 -7.15
N GLU A 219 2.37 -9.37 -7.09
CA GLU A 219 1.46 -9.95 -6.09
C GLU A 219 1.93 -9.66 -4.65
N GLY A 220 3.22 -9.82 -4.38
CA GLY A 220 3.80 -9.48 -3.07
C GLY A 220 3.70 -7.98 -2.73
N GLU A 221 3.83 -7.10 -3.72
CA GLU A 221 3.73 -5.65 -3.56
C GLU A 221 2.27 -5.17 -3.37
N ILE A 222 1.31 -5.79 -4.05
CA ILE A 222 -0.12 -5.53 -3.83
C ILE A 222 -0.50 -5.91 -2.39
N LEU A 223 -0.03 -7.06 -1.92
CA LEU A 223 -0.23 -7.51 -0.52
C LEU A 223 0.39 -6.54 0.50
N ALA A 224 1.61 -6.07 0.25
CA ALA A 224 2.28 -5.10 1.12
C ALA A 224 1.57 -3.73 1.15
N ALA A 225 1.08 -3.25 0.00
CA ALA A 225 0.33 -2.01 -0.08
C ALA A 225 -1.06 -2.12 0.61
N THR A 226 -1.70 -3.30 0.56
CA THR A 226 -2.94 -3.56 1.32
C THR A 226 -2.70 -3.62 2.82
N ASP A 227 -1.54 -4.10 3.27
CA ASP A 227 -1.17 -4.11 4.70
C ASP A 227 -0.82 -2.70 5.22
N GLU A 228 -0.13 -1.88 4.41
CA GLU A 228 0.17 -0.49 4.75
C GLU A 228 -1.10 0.38 4.84
N THR A 229 -2.04 0.21 3.90
CA THR A 229 -3.34 0.92 3.92
C THR A 229 -4.27 0.45 5.04
N GLN A 230 -4.27 -0.84 5.41
CA GLN A 230 -4.95 -1.32 6.62
C GLN A 230 -4.32 -0.75 7.89
N ALA A 231 -2.98 -0.61 7.93
CA ALA A 231 -2.29 -0.02 9.07
C ALA A 231 -2.60 1.47 9.25
N GLU A 232 -2.74 2.23 8.15
CA GLU A 232 -3.20 3.62 8.17
C GLU A 232 -4.67 3.75 8.60
N TYR A 233 -5.56 2.88 8.10
CA TYR A 233 -6.98 2.88 8.51
C TYR A 233 -7.17 2.59 10.02
N ILE A 234 -6.35 1.68 10.58
CA ILE A 234 -6.35 1.39 12.02
C ILE A 234 -5.78 2.57 12.82
N ALA A 235 -4.74 3.25 12.31
CA ALA A 235 -4.17 4.43 12.94
C ALA A 235 -5.16 5.61 12.99
N ASP A 236 -5.87 5.88 11.89
CA ASP A 236 -6.90 6.93 11.82
C ASP A 236 -8.10 6.62 12.71
N ALA A 237 -8.51 5.35 12.82
CA ALA A 237 -9.57 4.92 13.72
C ALA A 237 -9.21 5.13 15.20
N HIS A 238 -7.92 4.95 15.57
CA HIS A 238 -7.43 5.25 16.92
C HIS A 238 -7.34 6.75 17.19
N GLN A 239 -6.98 7.55 16.18
CA GLN A 239 -6.88 9.00 16.30
C GLN A 239 -8.26 9.67 16.50
N GLN A 240 -9.30 9.16 15.83
CA GLN A 240 -10.69 9.58 16.04
C GLN A 240 -11.25 9.19 17.42
N GLN A 241 -10.79 8.08 18.01
CA GLN A 241 -11.16 7.69 19.37
C GLN A 241 -10.46 8.55 20.44
N THR A 242 -9.23 9.00 20.19
CA THR A 242 -8.52 9.91 21.09
C THR A 242 -9.08 11.34 21.05
N GLU A 243 -9.52 11.83 19.90
CA GLU A 243 -10.12 13.17 19.76
C GLU A 243 -11.60 13.22 20.25
N GLY A 244 -12.34 12.11 20.13
CA GLY A 244 -13.69 11.98 20.72
C GLY A 244 -13.72 11.89 22.25
N GLY A 245 -12.60 11.50 22.88
CA GLY A 245 -12.49 11.38 24.34
C GLY A 245 -12.24 12.71 25.08
N GLU A 246 -11.75 13.74 24.38
CA GLU A 246 -11.45 15.04 24.99
C GLU A 246 -12.68 15.98 25.04
N ALA A 247 -13.70 15.75 24.20
CA ALA A 247 -14.93 16.55 24.17
C ALA A 247 -15.96 16.21 25.28
N GLN A 248 -15.77 15.13 26.06
CA GLN A 248 -16.72 14.72 27.11
C GLN A 248 -16.29 15.04 28.55
N ARG A 249 -15.15 15.73 28.79
CA ARG A 249 -14.71 16.11 30.14
C ARG A 249 -15.24 17.44 30.67
N GLN A 250 -16.24 18.04 30.01
CA GLN A 250 -16.97 19.19 30.56
C GLN A 250 -18.48 18.98 30.42
N THR A 251 -19.06 18.20 31.31
CA THR A 251 -20.34 18.48 31.98
C THR A 251 -20.59 17.38 33.00
N GLY A 252 -20.42 17.71 34.27
CA GLY A 252 -20.87 16.83 35.35
C GLY A 252 -22.40 16.76 35.38
N LYS A 253 -22.93 15.54 35.39
CA LYS A 253 -23.99 15.09 36.32
C LYS A 253 -24.30 13.62 36.06
N ALA A 254 -24.01 12.79 37.05
CA ALA A 254 -24.53 11.43 37.14
C ALA A 254 -26.06 11.45 37.26
N PRO A 255 -26.72 10.40 36.76
CA PRO A 255 -27.71 9.72 37.58
C PRO A 255 -27.44 8.21 37.67
N GLN A 256 -27.58 7.71 38.89
CA GLN A 256 -27.73 6.30 39.24
C GLN A 256 -29.05 5.74 38.66
N TYR A 257 -29.10 4.47 38.27
CA TYR A 257 -30.06 3.47 38.80
C TYR A 257 -29.76 2.03 38.28
N SER A 258 -29.69 1.10 39.24
CA SER A 258 -29.98 -0.38 39.26
C SER A 258 -29.80 -1.19 37.96
N ASP A 259 -28.88 -2.16 37.91
CA ASP A 259 -29.02 -3.54 38.43
C ASP A 259 -30.36 -4.20 38.08
N LEU A 260 -30.32 -5.20 37.19
CA LEU A 260 -31.12 -6.43 37.23
C LEU A 260 -30.78 -7.32 36.02
N GLY A 261 -30.39 -8.56 36.31
CA GLY A 261 -30.79 -9.71 35.48
C GLY A 261 -29.72 -10.31 34.57
N ARG A 262 -28.80 -11.08 35.16
CA ARG A 262 -28.07 -12.16 34.48
C ARG A 262 -28.99 -13.38 34.39
N SER A 263 -29.16 -13.95 33.20
CA SER A 263 -29.57 -15.35 33.03
C SER A 263 -28.80 -15.93 31.83
N GLN A 264 -27.88 -16.84 32.16
CA GLN A 264 -27.33 -17.86 31.27
C GLN A 264 -28.30 -19.04 31.23
N GLU A 265 -28.37 -19.72 30.09
CA GLU A 265 -28.75 -21.12 29.80
C GLU A 265 -29.14 -21.12 28.30
N ASP A 266 -28.79 -22.03 27.40
CA ASP A 266 -27.83 -23.14 27.29
C ASP A 266 -27.90 -23.61 25.81
N ASN A 267 -26.81 -24.18 25.29
CA ASN A 267 -26.72 -25.18 24.19
C ASN A 267 -27.19 -24.77 22.77
N GLU A 268 -26.62 -25.23 21.64
CA GLU A 268 -25.64 -26.26 21.32
C GLU A 268 -25.13 -26.03 19.87
N GLU A 269 -24.05 -26.73 19.56
CA GLU A 269 -23.14 -26.69 18.42
C GLU A 269 -23.72 -26.72 16.99
N MET A 270 -23.01 -26.06 16.06
CA MET A 270 -22.70 -26.68 14.77
C MET A 270 -21.29 -26.26 14.32
N GLU A 271 -20.36 -27.21 14.36
CA GLU A 271 -18.95 -27.07 14.00
C GLU A 271 -18.74 -26.79 12.50
N GLY A 272 -17.77 -25.93 12.21
CA GLY A 272 -17.22 -25.69 10.88
C GLY A 272 -15.80 -25.11 10.98
N THR A 273 -14.84 -25.96 11.36
CA THR A 273 -13.38 -25.86 11.17
C THR A 273 -12.74 -24.46 11.08
N ARG A 274 -12.31 -23.94 12.24
CA ARG A 274 -11.19 -22.98 12.35
C ARG A 274 -9.92 -23.75 12.70
N GLN A 275 -8.91 -23.71 11.85
CA GLN A 275 -7.57 -24.18 12.23
C GLN A 275 -6.98 -23.20 13.24
N GLN A 276 -6.40 -23.76 14.31
CA GLN A 276 -5.99 -23.12 15.56
C GLN A 276 -4.71 -22.27 15.42
N GLU A 277 -4.73 -21.07 15.98
CA GLU A 277 -3.54 -20.37 16.48
C GLU A 277 -3.06 -21.10 17.75
N GLN A 278 -1.87 -21.70 17.72
CA GLN A 278 -1.18 -22.20 18.92
C GLN A 278 -0.23 -21.11 19.47
N GLY A 279 -0.36 -20.83 20.76
CA GLY A 279 0.40 -19.81 21.49
C GLY A 279 1.89 -20.10 21.58
N ILE A 280 2.70 -19.06 21.40
CA ILE A 280 4.18 -19.07 21.35
C ILE A 280 4.82 -18.95 22.76
N SER A 281 4.05 -18.83 23.85
CA SER A 281 4.58 -18.36 25.15
C SER A 281 5.54 -19.30 25.89
N ASP A 282 5.54 -20.60 25.60
CA ASP A 282 6.16 -21.62 26.49
C ASP A 282 7.43 -22.28 25.93
N ASN A 283 7.88 -21.94 24.72
CA ASN A 283 9.10 -22.52 24.17
C ASN A 283 10.38 -21.90 24.76
N PRO A 284 11.40 -22.71 25.12
CA PRO A 284 12.69 -22.20 25.58
C PRO A 284 13.42 -21.46 24.45
N LEU A 285 14.10 -20.36 24.80
CA LEU A 285 14.87 -19.56 23.84
C LEU A 285 15.98 -20.39 23.17
N SER A 286 16.24 -20.10 21.90
CA SER A 286 17.37 -20.67 21.17
C SER A 286 18.70 -20.30 21.82
N GLN A 287 19.77 -21.05 21.53
CA GLN A 287 21.10 -20.80 22.11
C GLN A 287 21.59 -19.37 21.79
N GLY A 288 21.32 -18.89 20.56
CA GLY A 288 21.67 -17.53 20.15
C GLY A 288 20.84 -16.47 20.87
N ALA A 289 19.53 -16.68 21.04
CA ALA A 289 18.67 -15.78 21.78
C ALA A 289 19.02 -15.74 23.27
N THR A 290 19.36 -16.89 23.85
CA THR A 290 19.80 -17.02 25.25
C THR A 290 21.09 -16.24 25.52
N ALA A 291 22.05 -16.25 24.59
CA ALA A 291 23.30 -15.52 24.71
C ALA A 291 23.13 -13.99 24.69
N ILE A 292 22.09 -13.49 24.01
CA ILE A 292 21.71 -12.07 24.03
C ILE A 292 20.95 -11.77 25.33
N TRP A 293 19.98 -12.61 25.68
CA TRP A 293 19.15 -12.49 26.88
C TRP A 293 19.96 -12.43 28.17
N SER A 294 21.05 -13.19 28.29
CA SER A 294 21.90 -13.20 29.48
C SER A 294 22.70 -11.91 29.69
N GLN A 295 22.89 -11.10 28.65
CA GLN A 295 23.65 -9.84 28.71
C GLN A 295 22.77 -8.61 28.97
N LEU A 296 21.45 -8.79 29.02
CA LEU A 296 20.51 -7.73 29.38
C LEU A 296 20.38 -7.60 30.90
N ASP A 297 20.07 -6.38 31.37
CA ASP A 297 19.89 -6.09 32.79
C ASP A 297 18.86 -7.05 33.43
N PRO A 298 19.24 -7.86 34.44
CA PRO A 298 18.34 -8.79 35.10
C PRO A 298 17.16 -8.12 35.82
N GLU A 299 17.34 -6.93 36.39
CA GLU A 299 16.27 -6.25 37.14
C GLU A 299 15.25 -5.65 36.18
N ALA A 300 15.70 -5.04 35.08
CA ALA A 300 14.82 -4.56 34.01
C ALA A 300 14.02 -5.68 33.33
N ARG A 301 14.56 -6.90 33.26
CA ARG A 301 13.83 -8.08 32.73
C ARG A 301 12.77 -8.62 33.68
N LYS A 302 13.01 -8.54 35.00
CA LYS A 302 12.06 -9.00 36.01
C LYS A 302 10.85 -8.08 36.14
N SER A 303 11.04 -6.78 35.91
CA SER A 303 9.98 -5.78 36.02
C SER A 303 8.98 -5.77 34.85
N LEU A 304 9.24 -6.54 33.78
CA LEU A 304 8.34 -6.62 32.63
C LEU A 304 7.09 -7.44 32.94
N ASP A 305 5.96 -6.99 32.41
CA ASP A 305 4.75 -7.81 32.28
C ASP A 305 4.95 -8.93 31.24
N GLU A 306 3.98 -9.86 31.16
CA GLU A 306 4.10 -11.05 30.31
C GLU A 306 4.06 -10.73 28.81
N ASP A 307 3.34 -9.69 28.38
CA ASP A 307 3.26 -9.30 26.98
C ASP A 307 4.57 -8.65 26.53
N SER A 308 5.14 -7.78 27.37
CA SER A 308 6.47 -7.21 27.17
C SER A 308 7.55 -8.29 27.11
N LYS A 309 7.49 -9.32 27.97
CA LYS A 309 8.41 -10.47 27.91
C LYS A 309 8.26 -11.26 26.61
N ALA A 310 7.03 -11.49 26.15
CA ALA A 310 6.78 -12.23 24.92
C ALA A 310 7.36 -11.51 23.69
N ILE A 311 7.15 -10.19 23.60
CA ILE A 311 7.70 -9.36 22.51
C ILE A 311 9.23 -9.33 22.57
N LEU A 312 9.81 -9.19 23.77
CA LEU A 312 11.27 -9.21 23.93
C LEU A 312 11.86 -10.56 23.51
N LYS A 313 11.21 -11.68 23.84
CA LYS A 313 11.64 -13.03 23.41
C LYS A 313 11.62 -13.16 21.88
N LEU A 314 10.57 -12.70 21.21
CA LEU A 314 10.47 -12.73 19.74
C LEU A 314 11.59 -11.91 19.08
N LEU A 315 11.84 -10.70 19.60
CA LEU A 315 12.95 -9.88 19.13
C LEU A 315 14.31 -10.59 19.31
N MET A 316 14.52 -11.31 20.42
CA MET A 316 15.77 -12.05 20.65
C MET A 316 15.96 -13.18 19.64
N GLU A 317 14.88 -13.90 19.30
CA GLU A 317 14.93 -14.98 18.29
C GLU A 317 15.26 -14.44 16.90
N ASP A 318 14.73 -13.28 16.54
CA ASP A 318 15.04 -12.67 15.26
C ASP A 318 16.46 -12.10 15.22
N LEU A 319 16.93 -11.50 16.33
CA LEU A 319 18.32 -11.07 16.45
C LEU A 319 19.30 -12.24 16.39
N ALA A 320 18.94 -13.42 16.91
CA ALA A 320 19.79 -14.61 16.83
C ALA A 320 20.01 -15.08 15.38
N LYS A 321 19.03 -14.86 14.48
CA LYS A 321 19.08 -15.28 13.07
C LYS A 321 19.88 -14.34 12.17
N VAL A 322 20.15 -13.10 12.58
CA VAL A 322 20.86 -12.14 11.72
C VAL A 322 22.37 -12.36 11.70
N SER A 323 22.99 -12.10 10.55
CA SER A 323 24.42 -12.37 10.31
C SER A 323 25.30 -11.12 10.18
N ASN A 324 24.73 -9.91 10.27
CA ASN A 324 25.49 -8.65 10.21
C ASN A 324 24.82 -7.52 11.01
N PRO A 325 25.58 -6.49 11.45
CA PRO A 325 25.06 -5.40 12.29
C PRO A 325 23.95 -4.57 11.64
N LYS A 326 23.96 -4.44 10.31
CA LYS A 326 22.89 -3.72 9.58
C LYS A 326 21.57 -4.48 9.68
N ALA A 327 21.60 -5.81 9.56
CA ALA A 327 20.43 -6.66 9.73
C ALA A 327 19.93 -6.67 11.19
N ALA A 328 20.82 -6.59 12.18
CA ALA A 328 20.44 -6.48 13.59
C ALA A 328 19.63 -5.20 13.88
N LYS A 329 20.06 -4.06 13.30
CA LYS A 329 19.32 -2.80 13.42
C LYS A 329 17.95 -2.85 12.73
N ASN A 330 17.86 -3.54 11.60
CA ASN A 330 16.59 -3.71 10.87
C ASN A 330 15.61 -4.65 11.59
N ALA A 331 16.11 -5.63 12.36
CA ALA A 331 15.24 -6.52 13.14
C ALA A 331 14.42 -5.73 14.18
N LEU A 332 14.98 -4.69 14.79
CA LEU A 332 14.26 -3.80 15.72
C LEU A 332 13.10 -3.08 15.02
N THR A 333 13.28 -2.67 13.78
CA THR A 333 12.25 -2.00 12.98
C THR A 333 11.01 -2.90 12.80
N GLY A 334 11.21 -4.21 12.65
CA GLY A 334 10.11 -5.19 12.56
C GLY A 334 9.26 -5.28 13.83
N HIS A 335 9.84 -4.96 15.00
CA HIS A 335 9.16 -4.97 16.30
C HIS A 335 8.76 -3.57 16.79
N GLN A 336 9.04 -2.51 16.02
CA GLN A 336 8.89 -1.12 16.47
C GLN A 336 7.42 -0.73 16.74
N LYS A 337 6.46 -1.35 16.05
CA LYS A 337 5.02 -1.17 16.32
C LYS A 337 4.63 -1.73 17.68
N SER A 338 5.07 -2.94 18.01
CA SER A 338 4.82 -3.58 19.31
C SER A 338 5.52 -2.86 20.46
N ILE A 339 6.75 -2.38 20.24
CA ILE A 339 7.50 -1.58 21.22
C ILE A 339 6.79 -0.24 21.51
N ARG A 340 6.26 0.43 20.48
CA ARG A 340 5.48 1.66 20.65
C ARG A 340 4.13 1.43 21.32
N ALA A 341 3.49 0.28 21.08
CA ALA A 341 2.22 -0.09 21.71
C ALA A 341 2.35 -0.29 23.23
N ILE A 342 3.49 -0.80 23.70
CA ILE A 342 3.79 -0.90 25.14
C ILE A 342 3.99 0.49 25.76
N GLY A 343 4.64 1.41 25.04
CA GLY A 343 4.74 2.82 25.44
C GLY A 343 5.66 3.10 26.64
N GLU A 344 6.29 2.08 27.22
CA GLU A 344 7.25 2.22 28.32
C GLU A 344 8.66 2.51 27.81
N GLN A 345 9.27 3.58 28.33
CA GLN A 345 10.62 3.99 27.97
C GLN A 345 11.66 2.92 28.36
N SER A 346 11.52 2.32 29.54
CA SER A 346 12.37 1.22 30.04
C SER A 346 12.37 0.02 29.10
N PHE A 347 11.21 -0.34 28.54
CA PHE A 347 11.08 -1.44 27.59
C PHE A 347 11.78 -1.13 26.25
N SER A 348 11.60 0.08 25.74
CA SER A 348 12.26 0.54 24.52
C SER A 348 13.79 0.56 24.66
N GLU A 349 14.29 1.02 25.80
CA GLU A 349 15.72 1.01 26.14
C GLU A 349 16.28 -0.42 26.20
N LEU A 350 15.52 -1.36 26.77
CA LEU A 350 15.91 -2.76 26.84
C LEU A 350 15.96 -3.43 25.45
N CYS A 351 15.00 -3.12 24.57
CA CYS A 351 15.01 -3.58 23.18
C CYS A 351 16.22 -3.03 22.40
N GLN A 352 16.56 -1.76 22.61
CA GLN A 352 17.72 -1.13 21.99
C GLN A 352 19.05 -1.70 22.53
N ALA A 353 19.09 -2.05 23.82
CA ALA A 353 20.23 -2.74 24.43
C ALA A 353 20.46 -4.11 23.79
N ALA A 354 19.41 -4.87 23.50
CA ALA A 354 19.53 -6.17 22.85
C ALA A 354 20.13 -6.09 21.43
N VAL A 355 19.73 -5.07 20.66
CA VAL A 355 20.33 -4.80 19.33
C VAL A 355 21.80 -4.45 19.47
N THR A 356 22.16 -3.67 20.50
CA THR A 356 23.54 -3.27 20.76
C THR A 356 24.40 -4.49 21.10
N VAL A 357 23.90 -5.39 21.96
CA VAL A 357 24.54 -6.67 22.29
C VAL A 357 24.74 -7.50 21.02
N ARG A 358 23.72 -7.63 20.17
CA ARG A 358 23.85 -8.40 18.92
C ARG A 358 24.84 -7.79 17.94
N CYS A 359 24.85 -6.46 17.79
CA CYS A 359 25.86 -5.78 16.97
C CYS A 359 27.26 -6.07 17.48
N ALA A 360 27.49 -5.97 18.80
CA ALA A 360 28.79 -6.26 19.40
C ALA A 360 29.25 -7.72 19.17
N GLN A 361 28.34 -8.69 19.30
CA GLN A 361 28.63 -10.10 19.01
C GLN A 361 29.02 -10.34 17.54
N LEU A 362 28.48 -9.56 16.61
CA LEU A 362 28.73 -9.66 15.17
C LEU A 362 29.98 -8.88 14.72
N ASP A 363 30.29 -7.76 15.39
CA ASP A 363 31.43 -6.90 15.11
C ASP A 363 32.76 -7.45 15.69
N GLY A 364 32.70 -8.40 16.62
CA GLY A 364 33.89 -9.04 17.15
C GLY A 364 33.59 -10.16 18.14
N GLY A 365 33.70 -11.41 17.66
CA GLY A 365 33.89 -12.55 18.56
C GLY A 365 35.29 -12.50 19.17
N LYS A 366 35.36 -12.14 20.46
CA LYS A 366 36.24 -12.76 21.46
C LYS A 366 35.51 -12.85 22.78
#